data_AF-A0A9E4GJM8-F1
#
_entry.id   AF-A0A9E4GJM8-F1
#
_cell.length_a   1.000
_cell.length_b   1.000
_cell.length_c   1.000
_cell.angle_alpha   90.00
_cell.angle_beta   90.00
_cell.angle_gamma   90.00
#
_symmetry.space_group_name_H-M   'P 1'
#
loop_
_entity.id
_entity.type
_entity.pdbx_description
1 polymer ?
#
loop_
_entity_poly.entity_id
_entity_poly.type
_entity_poly.pdbx_seq_one_letter_code
_entity_poly.pdbx_strand_id
1 'polypeptide(L)'
;MTEEIHWDHPGEEVIVRAVHEAMRCRYGRIAAENAGKQAAMKNRMTREYERQRLAFVGAKTADALRHALADLWSRAGSNSVLRESWPHILPLLSNTKWQLTRDLALIALASYQGKEQENIDLTETETDEVEE
;
A
#
# COMPACT_ATOMS: atom_id res chain seq x y z
N MET A 1 -6.54 -1.32 26.09
CA MET A 1 -5.77 -2.56 25.94
C MET A 1 -6.09 -3.10 24.56
N THR A 2 -5.15 -3.02 23.63
CA THR A 2 -5.27 -3.70 22.34
C THR A 2 -4.95 -5.17 22.57
N GLU A 3 -5.89 -6.06 22.27
CA GLU A 3 -5.66 -7.50 22.26
C GLU A 3 -4.55 -7.82 21.26
N GLU A 4 -3.62 -8.69 21.66
CA GLU A 4 -2.53 -9.14 20.81
C GLU A 4 -3.12 -9.99 19.67
N ILE A 5 -3.05 -9.49 18.44
CA ILE A 5 -3.57 -10.22 17.28
C ILE A 5 -2.63 -11.40 17.03
N HIS A 6 -3.14 -12.62 17.24
CA HIS A 6 -2.44 -13.83 16.85
C HIS A 6 -2.57 -14.05 15.34
N TRP A 7 -1.47 -13.85 14.61
CA TRP A 7 -1.38 -14.18 13.18
C TRP A 7 -1.28 -15.69 12.98
N ASP A 8 -2.02 -16.21 12.01
CA ASP A 8 -1.99 -17.64 11.67
C ASP A 8 -0.67 -18.02 10.97
N HIS A 9 -0.06 -17.05 10.28
CA HIS A 9 1.24 -17.20 9.63
C HIS A 9 2.10 -15.95 9.80
N PRO A 10 3.40 -16.07 10.16
CA PRO A 10 4.27 -14.91 10.39
C PRO A 10 4.41 -14.00 9.15
N GLY A 11 4.17 -14.54 7.96
CA GLY A 11 4.15 -13.76 6.71
C GLY A 11 3.01 -12.75 6.60
N GLU A 12 1.92 -12.89 7.37
CA GLU A 12 0.72 -12.05 7.23
C GLU A 12 1.01 -10.62 7.65
N GLU A 13 1.66 -10.46 8.81
CA GLU A 13 2.17 -9.17 9.27
C GLU A 13 3.21 -8.60 8.30
N VAL A 14 4.10 -9.45 7.77
CA VAL A 14 5.16 -9.03 6.85
C VAL A 14 4.59 -8.47 5.55
N ILE A 15 3.48 -9.00 5.03
CA ILE A 15 2.79 -8.43 3.86
C ILE A 15 2.36 -6.99 4.14
N VAL A 16 1.69 -6.75 5.27
CA VAL A 16 1.20 -5.42 5.63
C VAL A 16 2.35 -4.44 5.73
N ARG A 17 3.39 -4.79 6.49
CA ARG A 17 4.58 -3.96 6.68
C ARG A 17 5.34 -3.73 5.39
N ALA A 18 5.45 -4.72 4.52
CA ALA A 18 6.12 -4.59 3.22
C ALA A 18 5.34 -3.65 2.29
N VAL A 19 4.01 -3.67 2.30
CA VAL A 19 3.19 -2.73 1.55
C VAL A 19 3.35 -1.31 2.10
N HIS A 20 3.30 -1.12 3.42
CA HIS A 20 3.54 0.19 4.05
C HIS A 20 4.91 0.77 3.69
N GLU A 21 5.97 -0.04 3.76
CA GLU A 21 7.31 0.41 3.40
C GLU A 21 7.39 0.78 1.92
N ALA A 22 6.72 0.01 1.04
CA ALA A 22 6.65 0.35 -0.37
C ALA A 22 5.94 1.69 -0.62
N MET A 23 4.80 1.92 0.04
CA MET A 23 4.06 3.19 -0.03
C MET A 23 4.93 4.36 0.47
N ARG A 24 5.62 4.18 1.59
CA ARG A 24 6.55 5.18 2.15
C ARG A 24 7.65 5.56 1.16
N CYS A 25 8.29 4.57 0.53
CA CYS A 25 9.32 4.83 -0.48
C CYS A 25 8.76 5.56 -1.70
N ARG A 26 7.58 5.17 -2.19
CA ARG A 26 6.95 5.80 -3.36
C ARG A 26 6.53 7.23 -3.08
N TYR A 27 5.89 7.49 -1.94
CA TYR A 27 5.46 8.83 -1.57
C TYR A 27 6.65 9.74 -1.29
N GLY A 28 7.70 9.24 -0.62
CA GLY A 28 8.94 9.99 -0.45
C GLY A 28 9.59 10.40 -1.78
N ARG A 29 9.58 9.52 -2.79
CA ARG A 29 10.07 9.86 -4.13
C ARG A 29 9.18 10.89 -4.83
N ILE A 30 7.86 10.74 -4.75
CA ILE A 30 6.92 11.72 -5.31
C ILE A 30 7.12 13.09 -4.67
N ALA A 31 7.29 13.15 -3.34
CA ALA A 31 7.55 14.38 -2.62
C ALA A 31 8.87 15.04 -3.06
N ALA A 32 9.94 14.26 -3.18
CA ALA A 32 11.24 14.75 -3.67
C ALA A 32 11.17 15.30 -5.10
N GLU A 33 10.49 14.60 -6.02
CA GLU A 33 10.33 15.03 -7.41
C GLU A 33 9.45 16.28 -7.58
N ASN A 34 8.57 16.56 -6.61
CA ASN A 34 7.58 17.63 -6.68
C ASN A 34 7.80 18.69 -5.58
N ALA A 35 9.02 18.79 -5.07
CA ALA A 35 9.38 19.80 -4.08
C ALA A 35 8.99 21.21 -4.57
N GLY A 36 8.25 21.94 -3.72
CA GLY A 36 7.71 23.27 -4.06
C GLY A 36 6.45 23.28 -4.93
N LYS A 37 5.90 22.11 -5.31
CA LYS A 37 4.68 21.99 -6.14
C LYS A 37 3.61 21.13 -5.46
N GLN A 38 3.02 21.66 -4.39
CA GLN A 38 2.10 20.95 -3.50
C GLN A 38 0.91 20.29 -4.24
N ALA A 39 0.24 21.01 -5.15
CA ALA A 39 -0.88 20.47 -5.92
C ALA A 39 -0.47 19.29 -6.83
N ALA A 40 0.69 19.38 -7.49
CA ALA A 40 1.21 18.30 -8.33
C ALA A 40 1.60 17.07 -7.49
N MET A 41 2.16 17.30 -6.31
CA MET A 41 2.50 16.26 -5.34
C MET A 41 1.25 15.51 -4.87
N LYS A 42 0.23 16.22 -4.34
CA LYS A 42 -1.04 15.62 -3.89
C LYS A 42 -1.69 14.79 -5.00
N ASN A 43 -1.81 15.37 -6.20
CA ASN A 43 -2.37 14.66 -7.36
C ASN A 43 -1.62 13.39 -7.73
N ARG A 44 -0.29 13.39 -7.64
CA ARG A 44 0.53 12.20 -7.91
C ARG A 44 0.39 11.13 -6.82
N MET A 45 0.33 11.53 -5.55
CA MET A 45 0.10 10.61 -4.43
C MET A 45 -1.27 9.95 -4.53
N THR A 46 -2.33 10.72 -4.79
CA THR A 46 -3.70 10.19 -4.99
C THR A 46 -3.76 9.22 -6.16
N ARG A 47 -3.12 9.55 -7.30
CA ARG A 47 -3.06 8.63 -8.45
C ARG A 47 -2.29 7.35 -8.14
N GLU A 48 -1.23 7.43 -7.34
CA GLU A 48 -0.49 6.24 -6.92
C GLU A 48 -1.35 5.37 -6.01
N TYR A 49 -2.05 5.96 -5.03
CA TYR A 49 -2.99 5.23 -4.18
C TYR A 49 -4.06 4.51 -5.00
N GLU A 50 -4.77 5.22 -5.88
CA GLU A 50 -5.83 4.62 -6.69
C GLU A 50 -5.30 3.55 -7.64
N ARG A 51 -4.10 3.74 -8.21
CA ARG A 51 -3.44 2.70 -9.03
C ARG A 51 -3.26 1.41 -8.24
N GLN A 52 -2.72 1.48 -7.02
CA GLN A 52 -2.48 0.29 -6.20
C GLN A 52 -3.79 -0.34 -5.73
N ARG A 53 -4.75 0.48 -5.32
CA ARG A 53 -6.09 0.04 -4.94
C ARG A 53 -6.77 -0.73 -6.08
N LEU A 54 -6.80 -0.17 -7.29
CA LEU A 54 -7.36 -0.83 -8.47
C LEU A 54 -6.61 -2.12 -8.83
N ALA A 55 -5.28 -2.13 -8.72
CA ALA A 55 -4.48 -3.33 -8.98
C ALA A 55 -4.82 -4.48 -8.02
N PHE A 56 -4.93 -4.20 -6.72
CA PHE A 56 -5.27 -5.23 -5.73
C PHE A 56 -6.73 -5.67 -5.79
N VAL A 57 -7.69 -4.75 -5.95
CA VAL A 57 -9.10 -5.12 -6.14
C VAL A 57 -9.30 -5.95 -7.42
N GLY A 58 -8.59 -5.60 -8.49
CA GLY A 58 -8.63 -6.30 -9.78
C GLY A 58 -7.94 -7.67 -9.77
N ALA A 59 -7.08 -7.95 -8.78
CA ALA A 59 -6.37 -9.23 -8.68
C ALA A 59 -7.30 -10.36 -8.24
N LYS A 60 -7.91 -11.05 -9.21
CA LYS A 60 -8.85 -12.17 -8.99
C LYS A 60 -8.20 -13.56 -9.04
N THR A 61 -6.88 -13.62 -9.18
CA THR A 61 -6.10 -14.87 -9.21
C THR A 61 -4.78 -14.70 -8.46
N ALA A 62 -4.17 -15.81 -8.05
CA ALA A 62 -2.85 -15.79 -7.42
C ALA A 62 -1.76 -15.19 -8.33
N ASP A 63 -1.83 -15.41 -9.64
CA ASP A 63 -0.92 -14.80 -10.60
C ASP A 63 -1.11 -13.29 -10.68
N ALA A 64 -2.36 -12.82 -10.75
CA ALA A 64 -2.67 -11.39 -10.80
C ALA A 64 -2.23 -10.67 -9.52
N LEU A 65 -2.40 -11.32 -8.36
CA LEU A 65 -1.95 -10.76 -7.09
C LEU A 65 -0.43 -10.70 -7.00
N ARG A 66 0.26 -11.79 -7.38
CA ARG A 66 1.73 -11.80 -7.43
C ARG A 66 2.25 -10.71 -8.35
N HIS A 67 1.61 -10.51 -9.50
CA HIS A 67 1.95 -9.42 -10.41
C HIS A 67 1.75 -8.05 -9.77
N ALA A 68 0.61 -7.80 -9.13
CA ALA A 68 0.32 -6.52 -8.47
C ALA A 68 1.32 -6.19 -7.35
N LEU A 69 1.62 -7.17 -6.48
CA LEU A 69 2.60 -6.99 -5.40
C LEU A 69 4.01 -6.80 -5.94
N ALA A 70 4.42 -7.58 -6.93
CA ALA A 70 5.74 -7.44 -7.56
C ALA A 70 5.90 -6.09 -8.27
N ASP A 71 4.88 -5.59 -8.96
CA ASP A 71 4.89 -4.25 -9.58
C ASP A 71 5.02 -3.15 -8.52
N LEU A 72 4.27 -3.21 -7.42
CA LEU A 72 4.40 -2.26 -6.31
C LEU A 72 5.82 -2.26 -5.73
N TRP A 73 6.32 -3.44 -5.35
CA TRP A 73 7.60 -3.59 -4.67
C TRP A 73 8.78 -3.22 -5.56
N SER A 74 8.75 -3.61 -6.84
CA SER A 74 9.81 -3.25 -7.80
C SER A 74 9.87 -1.74 -8.05
N ARG A 75 8.73 -1.06 -8.13
CA ARG A 75 8.69 0.41 -8.27
C ARG A 75 9.13 1.15 -7.01
N ALA A 76 8.88 0.59 -5.82
CA ALA A 76 9.26 1.21 -4.55
C ALA A 76 10.78 1.34 -4.41
N GLY A 77 11.54 0.37 -4.94
CA GLY A 77 12.99 0.31 -4.82
C GLY A 77 13.39 -0.48 -3.57
N SER A 78 14.20 0.12 -2.69
CA SER A 78 14.74 -0.58 -1.51
C SER A 78 13.68 -0.75 -0.42
N ASN A 79 13.05 -1.92 -0.34
CA ASN A 79 12.15 -2.31 0.73
C ASN A 79 12.90 -3.13 1.80
N SER A 80 13.15 -2.54 2.97
CA SER A 80 13.89 -3.20 4.07
C SER A 80 13.15 -4.43 4.61
N VAL A 81 11.82 -4.34 4.76
CA VAL A 81 10.98 -5.42 5.26
C VAL A 81 11.12 -6.67 4.37
N LEU A 82 11.07 -6.49 3.05
CA LEU A 82 11.29 -7.60 2.12
C LEU A 82 12.72 -8.13 2.19
N ARG A 83 13.74 -7.26 2.27
CA ARG A 83 15.13 -7.70 2.37
C ARG A 83 15.34 -8.63 3.58
N GLU A 84 14.70 -8.31 4.69
CA GLU A 84 14.86 -9.03 5.96
C GLU A 84 13.96 -10.27 6.06
N SER A 85 12.76 -10.24 5.47
CA SER A 85 11.71 -11.23 5.76
C SER A 85 10.99 -11.81 4.54
N TRP A 86 11.54 -11.67 3.33
CA TRP A 86 10.91 -12.21 2.12
C TRP A 86 10.61 -13.73 2.15
N PRO A 87 11.37 -14.62 2.84
CA PRO A 87 11.03 -16.04 2.85
C PRO A 87 9.66 -16.31 3.51
N HIS A 88 9.25 -15.47 4.47
CA HIS A 88 7.97 -15.60 5.17
C HIS A 88 6.76 -15.21 4.31
N ILE A 89 6.94 -14.40 3.26
CA ILE A 89 5.83 -14.02 2.38
C ILE A 89 5.56 -15.04 1.27
N LEU A 90 6.55 -15.86 0.89
CA LEU A 90 6.39 -16.79 -0.24
C LEU A 90 5.22 -17.76 -0.08
N PRO A 91 4.98 -18.37 1.11
CA PRO A 91 3.81 -19.24 1.30
C PRO A 91 2.47 -18.51 1.10
N LEU A 92 2.44 -17.20 1.35
CA LEU A 92 1.24 -16.36 1.19
C LEU A 92 0.96 -15.98 -0.26
N LEU A 93 1.97 -16.05 -1.12
CA LEU A 93 1.85 -15.84 -2.56
C LEU A 93 1.44 -17.11 -3.33
N SER A 94 1.18 -18.21 -2.61
CA SER A 94 0.73 -19.47 -3.17
C SER A 94 -0.73 -19.42 -3.65
N ASN A 95 -1.14 -20.44 -4.41
CA ASN A 95 -2.50 -20.56 -4.95
C ASN A 95 -3.59 -20.73 -3.86
N THR A 96 -3.24 -21.02 -2.62
CA THR A 96 -4.21 -21.28 -1.54
C THR A 96 -4.48 -20.06 -0.66
N LYS A 97 -3.49 -19.17 -0.51
CA LYS A 97 -3.57 -18.03 0.42
C LYS A 97 -3.71 -16.67 -0.26
N TRP A 98 -3.80 -16.63 -1.59
CA TRP A 98 -3.80 -15.36 -2.32
C TRP A 98 -4.97 -14.44 -1.95
N GLN A 99 -6.17 -14.95 -1.65
CA GLN A 99 -7.29 -14.09 -1.25
C GLN A 99 -6.97 -13.34 0.04
N LEU A 100 -6.48 -14.06 1.06
CA LEU A 100 -6.05 -13.47 2.33
C LEU A 100 -4.95 -12.42 2.09
N THR A 101 -3.94 -12.77 1.29
CA THR A 101 -2.85 -11.84 0.97
C THR A 101 -3.31 -10.59 0.25
N ARG A 102 -4.29 -10.70 -0.66
CA ARG A 102 -4.92 -9.56 -1.32
C ARG A 102 -5.65 -8.68 -0.31
N ASP A 103 -6.43 -9.29 0.57
CA ASP A 103 -7.22 -8.57 1.57
C ASP A 103 -6.29 -7.85 2.57
N LEU A 104 -5.20 -8.49 3.00
CA LEU A 104 -4.14 -7.86 3.79
C LEU A 104 -3.47 -6.70 3.06
N ALA A 105 -3.20 -6.81 1.75
CA ALA A 105 -2.63 -5.73 0.97
C ALA A 105 -3.59 -4.53 0.85
N LEU A 106 -4.90 -4.78 0.72
CA LEU A 106 -5.93 -3.74 0.73
C LEU A 106 -6.07 -3.08 2.10
N ILE A 107 -6.05 -3.87 3.18
CA ILE A 107 -6.02 -3.37 4.56
C ILE A 107 -4.76 -2.52 4.78
N ALA A 108 -3.61 -2.95 4.26
CA ALA A 108 -2.37 -2.19 4.36
C ALA A 108 -2.46 -0.84 3.64
N LEU A 109 -3.08 -0.78 2.44
CA LEU A 109 -3.34 0.49 1.76
C LEU A 109 -4.26 1.39 2.58
N ALA A 110 -5.36 0.85 3.14
CA ALA A 110 -6.32 1.62 3.91
C ALA A 110 -5.78 2.09 5.28
N SER A 111 -4.87 1.33 5.88
CA SER A 111 -4.27 1.62 7.18
C SER A 111 -2.94 2.37 7.10
N TYR A 112 -2.45 2.67 5.89
CA TYR A 112 -1.20 3.40 5.74
C TYR A 112 -1.35 4.84 6.23
N GLN A 113 -0.76 5.11 7.40
CA GLN A 113 -0.57 6.46 7.91
C GLN A 113 0.85 6.88 7.54
N GLY A 114 0.99 7.70 6.50
CA GLY A 114 2.29 8.28 6.17
C GLY A 114 2.81 9.11 7.36
N LYS A 115 4.13 9.37 7.41
CA LYS A 115 4.72 10.26 8.43
C LYS A 115 4.15 11.69 8.39
N GLU A 116 3.42 12.05 7.34
CA GLU A 116 2.80 13.37 7.13
C GLU A 116 1.29 13.39 7.48
N GLN A 117 0.66 12.24 7.78
CA GLN A 117 -0.77 12.15 8.11
C GLN A 117 -1.13 12.70 9.49
N GLU A 118 -0.16 12.95 10.39
CA GLU A 118 -0.43 13.73 11.62
C GLU A 118 -0.85 15.18 11.30
N ASN A 119 -0.70 15.66 10.06
CA ASN A 119 -1.03 17.04 9.68
C ASN A 119 -1.91 17.20 8.42
N ILE A 120 -2.29 16.12 7.72
CA ILE A 120 -3.12 16.23 6.51
C ILE A 120 -4.12 15.09 6.48
N ASP A 121 -5.31 15.39 6.99
CA ASP A 121 -6.49 14.58 6.77
C ASP A 121 -6.83 14.59 5.26
N LEU A 122 -6.96 13.41 4.66
CA LEU A 122 -7.22 13.25 3.22
C LEU A 122 -8.69 12.99 2.92
N THR A 123 -9.59 13.16 3.90
CA THR A 123 -11.04 12.95 3.71
C THR A 123 -11.83 14.18 3.28
N GLU A 124 -11.19 15.28 2.86
CA GLU A 124 -11.90 16.38 2.21
C GLU A 124 -11.73 16.32 0.68
N THR A 125 -12.52 15.44 0.09
CA THR A 125 -13.17 15.73 -1.19
C THR A 125 -14.61 16.11 -0.87
N GLU A 126 -14.82 17.33 -0.36
CA GLU A 126 -16.13 17.98 -0.50
C GLU A 126 -16.27 18.42 -1.96
N THR A 127 -17.28 17.84 -2.57
CA THR A 127 -17.89 18.23 -3.84
C THR A 127 -18.47 19.63 -3.71
N ASP A 128 -17.77 20.65 -4.21
CA ASP A 128 -18.43 21.91 -4.57
C ASP A 128 -19.04 21.73 -5.97
N GLU A 129 -20.23 21.12 -5.99
CA GLU A 129 -21.21 21.27 -7.06
C GLU A 129 -22.49 21.94 -6.51
N VAL A 130 -22.68 23.18 -6.98
CA VAL A 130 -23.94 23.89 -7.29
C VAL A 130 -24.70 24.66 -6.17
N GLU A 131 -25.17 25.86 -6.58
CA GLU A 131 -26.19 26.81 -6.07
C GLU A 131 -25.57 28.13 -5.56
N GLU A 132 -25.86 29.34 -6.07
CA GLU A 132 -26.85 29.89 -7.01
C GLU A 132 -26.28 31.20 -7.62
#